data_AF-A0A7V0I9U9-F1
#
_entry.id   AF-A0A7V0I9U9-F1
#
_cell.length_a   1.000
_cell.length_b   1.000
_cell.length_c   1.000
_cell.angle_alpha   90.00
_cell.angle_beta   90.00
_cell.angle_gamma   90.00
#
_symmetry.space_group_name_H-M   'P 1'
#
loop_
_entity.id
_entity.type
_entity.pdbx_description
1 polymer ?
#
loop_
_entity_poly.entity_id
_entity_poly.type
_entity_poly.pdbx_seq_one_letter_code
_entity_poly.pdbx_strand_id
1 'polypeptide(L)'
;MRLTDILAVEEWQRFAAEIFEKYGMNAAINDSEGNVIHPAPGWANEICPLIKGDPQRRVVCASAQQNMMKVAKDKNITIIEECDVGFTKFVVPIFYKNEFLGTAGGCGVVLKGSEIDTFYLAQLLNKTEEEVEKMLSSVKEISEEELKQAVEFVERRIKEIVEK
;
A
#
# COMPACT_ATOMS: atom_id res chain seq x y z
N MET A 1 6.37 14.60 -16.38
CA MET A 1 7.57 14.12 -15.68
C MET A 1 7.31 12.76 -15.06
N ARG A 2 8.35 12.05 -14.61
CA ARG A 2 8.26 10.76 -13.91
C ARG A 2 8.93 10.86 -12.54
N LEU A 3 8.57 9.96 -11.62
CA LEU A 3 9.22 9.83 -10.31
C LEU A 3 10.74 9.65 -10.42
N THR A 4 11.21 8.93 -11.43
CA THR A 4 12.64 8.70 -11.68
C THR A 4 13.39 9.93 -12.15
N ASP A 5 12.69 10.97 -12.59
CA ASP A 5 13.30 12.23 -13.00
C ASP A 5 13.60 13.14 -11.78
N ILE A 6 13.00 12.86 -10.61
CA ILE A 6 13.23 13.60 -9.35
C ILE A 6 14.06 12.82 -8.32
N LEU A 7 14.05 11.49 -8.36
CA LEU A 7 14.81 10.64 -7.46
C LEU A 7 15.05 9.26 -8.10
N ALA A 8 16.24 8.69 -7.93
CA ALA A 8 16.60 7.39 -8.50
C ALA A 8 15.72 6.25 -7.96
N VAL A 9 15.54 5.18 -8.75
CA VAL A 9 14.70 4.02 -8.37
C VAL A 9 15.17 3.40 -7.05
N GLU A 10 16.47 3.31 -6.83
CA GLU A 10 17.06 2.73 -5.62
C GLU A 10 16.73 3.56 -4.38
N GLU A 11 16.62 4.88 -4.52
CA GLU A 11 16.26 5.78 -3.42
C GLU A 11 14.75 5.74 -3.14
N TRP A 12 13.91 5.57 -4.17
CA TRP A 12 12.49 5.24 -3.97
C TRP A 12 12.29 3.89 -3.28
N GLN A 13 13.09 2.90 -3.66
CA GLN A 13 13.07 1.58 -3.02
C GLN A 13 13.51 1.68 -1.55
N ARG A 14 14.53 2.48 -1.23
CA ARG A 14 14.92 2.75 0.16
C ARG A 14 13.80 3.40 0.94
N PHE A 15 13.11 4.39 0.35
CA PHE A 15 11.95 4.99 1.01
C PHE A 15 10.86 3.94 1.31
N ALA A 16 10.53 3.07 0.36
CA ALA A 16 9.59 1.97 0.63
C ALA A 16 10.10 1.01 1.72
N ALA A 17 11.41 0.70 1.74
CA ALA A 17 12.01 -0.11 2.78
C ALA A 17 11.88 0.53 4.17
N GLU A 18 12.07 1.84 4.31
CA GLU A 18 11.86 2.55 5.57
C GLU A 18 10.40 2.41 6.09
N ILE A 19 9.41 2.45 5.20
CA ILE A 19 8.00 2.23 5.57
C ILE A 19 7.79 0.80 6.06
N PHE A 20 8.34 -0.18 5.35
CA PHE A 20 8.25 -1.59 5.74
C PHE A 20 8.94 -1.85 7.09
N GLU A 21 10.16 -1.37 7.28
CA GLU A 21 10.94 -1.57 8.51
C GLU A 21 10.28 -0.94 9.74
N LYS A 22 9.70 0.26 9.59
CA LYS A 22 9.08 0.98 10.71
C LYS A 22 7.68 0.49 11.03
N TYR A 23 6.87 0.22 10.01
CA TYR A 23 5.43 0.00 10.20
C TYR A 23 5.00 -1.43 9.85
N GLY A 24 5.87 -2.24 9.24
CA GLY A 24 5.56 -3.62 8.85
C GLY A 24 4.55 -3.71 7.70
N MET A 25 4.43 -2.66 6.89
CA MET A 25 3.44 -2.58 5.80
C MET A 25 4.03 -2.96 4.46
N ASN A 26 3.18 -3.49 3.57
CA ASN A 26 3.49 -3.69 2.15
C ASN A 26 3.66 -2.33 1.46
N ALA A 27 4.85 -1.75 1.59
CA ALA A 27 5.17 -0.44 1.07
C ALA A 27 5.33 -0.47 -0.45
N ALA A 28 4.78 0.53 -1.12
CA ALA A 28 4.90 0.69 -2.56
C ALA A 28 4.99 2.17 -2.94
N ILE A 29 5.89 2.44 -3.89
CA ILE A 29 5.89 3.67 -4.68
C ILE A 29 5.34 3.33 -6.06
N ASN A 30 4.24 3.98 -6.43
CA ASN A 30 3.54 3.76 -7.69
C ASN A 30 3.72 4.97 -8.61
N ASP A 31 3.92 4.75 -9.90
CA ASP A 31 3.89 5.81 -10.91
C ASP A 31 2.47 6.37 -11.13
N SER A 32 2.34 7.31 -12.07
CA SER A 32 1.06 7.96 -12.40
C SER A 32 0.04 7.03 -13.06
N GLU A 33 0.45 5.85 -13.48
CA GLU A 33 -0.40 4.77 -13.99
C GLU A 33 -0.70 3.72 -12.91
N GLY A 34 -0.18 3.88 -11.70
CA GLY A 34 -0.38 2.96 -10.58
C GLY A 34 0.57 1.75 -10.57
N ASN A 35 1.58 1.70 -11.43
CA ASN A 35 2.57 0.60 -11.44
C ASN A 35 3.64 0.83 -10.37
N VAL A 36 4.01 -0.23 -9.64
CA VAL A 36 5.10 -0.15 -8.66
C VAL A 36 6.44 -0.03 -9.40
N ILE A 37 7.26 0.95 -9.04
CA ILE A 37 8.51 1.25 -9.75
C ILE A 37 9.75 0.53 -9.20
N HIS A 38 9.59 -0.27 -8.15
CA HIS A 38 10.66 -1.00 -7.46
C HIS A 38 10.20 -2.38 -6.98
N PRO A 39 11.12 -3.32 -6.69
CA PRO A 39 10.79 -4.59 -6.04
C PRO A 39 10.23 -4.38 -4.63
N ALA A 40 9.33 -5.27 -4.18
CA ALA A 40 8.78 -5.21 -2.83
C ALA A 40 9.90 -5.31 -1.77
N PRO A 41 9.95 -4.43 -0.76
CA PRO A 41 10.94 -4.49 0.31
C PRO A 41 10.71 -5.67 1.27
N GLY A 42 9.48 -6.16 1.34
CA GLY A 42 9.05 -7.26 2.17
C GLY A 42 7.54 -7.46 2.09
N TRP A 43 7.02 -8.41 2.87
CA TRP A 43 5.59 -8.70 2.97
C TRP A 43 5.09 -8.54 4.41
N ALA A 44 4.03 -7.75 4.59
CA ALA A 44 3.34 -7.54 5.86
C ALA A 44 2.61 -8.80 6.36
N ASN A 45 2.26 -9.71 5.44
CA ASN A 45 1.54 -10.94 5.71
C ASN A 45 1.76 -11.96 4.59
N GLU A 46 1.38 -13.21 4.83
CA GLU A 46 1.49 -14.30 3.87
C GLU A 46 0.35 -14.36 2.83
N ILE A 47 -0.74 -13.60 3.01
CA ILE A 47 -1.90 -13.58 2.10
C ILE A 47 -1.61 -12.74 0.84
N CYS A 48 -1.04 -11.55 1.02
CA CYS A 48 -0.71 -10.61 -0.03
C CYS A 48 0.19 -11.17 -1.15
N PRO A 49 1.25 -11.95 -0.87
CA PRO A 49 2.01 -12.60 -1.93
C PRO A 49 1.20 -13.65 -2.71
N LEU A 50 0.24 -14.35 -2.08
CA LEU A 50 -0.63 -15.30 -2.79
C LEU A 50 -1.58 -14.60 -3.77
N ILE A 51 -2.11 -13.43 -3.38
CA ILE A 51 -2.97 -12.62 -4.26
C ILE A 51 -2.13 -12.02 -5.40
N LYS A 52 -1.00 -11.38 -5.08
CA LYS A 52 -0.18 -10.70 -6.10
C LYS A 52 0.59 -11.67 -7.00
N GLY A 53 0.85 -12.89 -6.54
CA GLY A 53 1.52 -13.94 -7.32
C GLY A 53 0.67 -14.50 -8.46
N ASP A 54 -0.64 -14.32 -8.41
CA ASP A 54 -1.58 -14.79 -9.43
C ASP A 54 -2.11 -13.60 -10.27
N PRO A 55 -1.96 -13.60 -11.62
CA PRO A 55 -2.42 -12.51 -12.47
C PRO A 55 -3.92 -12.21 -12.37
N GLN A 56 -4.76 -13.24 -12.17
CA GLN A 56 -6.21 -13.08 -12.07
C GLN A 56 -6.60 -12.48 -10.72
N ARG A 57 -5.87 -12.80 -9.65
CA ARG A 57 -6.15 -12.27 -8.30
C ARG A 57 -5.51 -10.91 -8.06
N ARG A 58 -4.37 -10.62 -8.68
CA ARG A 58 -3.66 -9.34 -8.58
C ARG A 58 -4.55 -8.14 -8.97
N VAL A 59 -5.55 -8.35 -9.83
CA VAL A 59 -6.50 -7.30 -10.23
C VAL A 59 -7.21 -6.66 -9.03
N VAL A 60 -7.42 -7.40 -7.95
CA VAL A 60 -8.00 -6.92 -6.69
C VAL A 60 -7.09 -5.84 -6.05
N CYS A 61 -5.78 -6.08 -6.02
CA CYS A 61 -4.82 -5.08 -5.55
C CYS A 61 -4.73 -3.87 -6.49
N ALA A 62 -4.79 -4.10 -7.80
CA ALA A 62 -4.70 -3.05 -8.80
C ALA A 62 -5.94 -2.13 -8.77
N SER A 63 -7.14 -2.70 -8.65
CA SER A 63 -8.41 -1.98 -8.53
C SER A 63 -8.39 -1.02 -7.34
N ALA A 64 -8.08 -1.52 -6.14
CA ALA A 64 -7.95 -0.69 -4.95
C ALA A 64 -6.90 0.42 -5.12
N GLN A 65 -5.75 0.13 -5.76
CA GLN A 65 -4.75 1.17 -6.07
C GLN A 65 -5.30 2.25 -7.00
N GLN A 66 -5.93 1.88 -8.12
CA GLN A 66 -6.43 2.84 -9.10
C GLN A 66 -7.51 3.75 -8.50
N ASN A 67 -8.44 3.18 -7.73
CA ASN A 67 -9.52 3.92 -7.11
C ASN A 67 -8.99 4.96 -6.13
N MET A 68 -8.16 4.53 -5.17
CA MET A 68 -7.59 5.44 -4.17
C MET A 68 -6.65 6.48 -4.81
N MET A 69 -5.83 6.08 -5.79
CA MET A 69 -4.93 6.97 -6.51
C MET A 69 -5.70 8.08 -7.25
N LYS A 70 -6.81 7.74 -7.90
CA LYS A 70 -7.66 8.73 -8.58
C LYS A 70 -8.18 9.77 -7.60
N VAL A 71 -8.71 9.35 -6.44
CA VAL A 71 -9.23 10.28 -5.43
C VAL A 71 -8.10 11.13 -4.83
N ALA A 72 -6.95 10.51 -4.52
CA ALA A 72 -5.78 11.20 -3.99
C ALA A 72 -5.26 12.26 -4.97
N LYS A 73 -5.20 11.93 -6.26
CA LYS A 73 -4.83 12.85 -7.35
C LYS A 73 -5.83 14.01 -7.46
N ASP A 74 -7.12 13.71 -7.55
CA ASP A 74 -8.15 14.71 -7.83
C ASP A 74 -8.31 15.71 -6.67
N LYS A 75 -8.16 15.23 -5.44
CA LYS A 75 -8.31 16.06 -4.22
C LYS A 75 -6.99 16.58 -3.66
N ASN A 76 -5.85 16.06 -4.12
CA ASN A 76 -4.53 16.32 -3.56
C ASN A 76 -4.48 16.10 -2.03
N ILE A 77 -5.00 14.97 -1.58
CA ILE A 77 -5.01 14.56 -0.17
C ILE A 77 -4.59 13.09 -0.05
N THR A 78 -4.10 12.72 1.13
CA THR A 78 -3.93 11.32 1.52
C THR A 78 -5.28 10.62 1.62
N ILE A 79 -5.35 9.39 1.11
CA ILE A 79 -6.53 8.52 1.20
C ILE A 79 -6.18 7.32 2.06
N ILE A 80 -7.03 7.01 3.04
CA ILE A 80 -6.93 5.86 3.94
C ILE A 80 -8.23 5.08 3.83
N GLU A 81 -8.17 3.84 3.37
CA GLU A 81 -9.33 2.96 3.17
C GLU A 81 -8.92 1.50 3.38
N GLU A 82 -9.90 0.61 3.46
CA GLU A 82 -9.65 -0.83 3.35
C GLU A 82 -9.51 -1.20 1.87
N CYS A 83 -8.54 -2.06 1.54
CA CYS A 83 -8.51 -2.66 0.22
C CYS A 83 -9.64 -3.70 0.06
N ASP A 84 -9.87 -4.15 -1.15
CA ASP A 84 -10.94 -5.11 -1.50
C ASP A 84 -10.94 -6.43 -0.70
N VAL A 85 -9.85 -6.77 0.01
CA VAL A 85 -9.75 -7.95 0.92
C VAL A 85 -9.72 -7.59 2.41
N GLY A 86 -10.04 -6.35 2.77
CA GLY A 86 -10.17 -5.88 4.16
C GLY A 86 -8.88 -5.42 4.85
N PHE A 87 -7.71 -5.48 4.20
CA PHE A 87 -6.50 -4.89 4.78
C PHE A 87 -6.51 -3.38 4.67
N THR A 88 -6.11 -2.70 5.75
CA THR A 88 -5.92 -1.25 5.78
C THR A 88 -4.85 -0.83 4.78
N LYS A 89 -5.19 0.18 3.98
CA LYS A 89 -4.35 0.77 2.95
C LYS A 89 -4.37 2.28 3.06
N PHE A 90 -3.24 2.91 2.76
CA PHE A 90 -3.21 4.34 2.49
C PHE A 90 -2.37 4.66 1.26
N VAL A 91 -2.70 5.78 0.61
CA VAL A 91 -1.91 6.35 -0.49
C VAL A 91 -1.75 7.85 -0.29
N VAL A 92 -0.52 8.33 -0.39
CA VAL A 92 -0.15 9.74 -0.34
C VAL A 92 0.23 10.17 -1.76
N PRO A 93 -0.43 11.18 -2.34
CA PRO A 93 -0.12 11.61 -3.69
C PRO A 93 1.22 12.36 -3.76
N ILE A 94 1.99 12.12 -4.83
CA ILE A 94 3.27 12.77 -5.09
C ILE A 94 3.07 13.78 -6.21
N PHE A 95 3.17 15.07 -5.86
CA PHE A 95 3.16 16.17 -6.82
C PHE A 95 4.52 16.85 -6.88
N TYR A 96 4.98 17.18 -8.09
CA TYR A 96 6.16 18.00 -8.30
C TYR A 96 5.84 19.05 -9.36
N LYS A 97 6.09 20.34 -9.05
CA LYS A 97 5.73 21.47 -9.94
C LYS A 97 4.28 21.42 -10.45
N ASN A 98 3.35 21.10 -9.55
CA ASN A 98 1.91 20.91 -9.82
C ASN A 98 1.56 19.76 -10.78
N GLU A 99 2.50 18.88 -11.12
CA GLU A 99 2.25 17.67 -11.91
C GLU A 99 2.14 16.45 -10.98
N PHE A 100 1.10 15.63 -11.16
CA PHE A 100 0.93 14.37 -10.45
C PHE A 100 1.88 13.30 -11.01
N LEU A 101 2.79 12.79 -10.18
CA LEU A 101 3.79 11.81 -10.60
C LEU A 101 3.49 10.38 -10.15
N GLY A 102 2.59 10.21 -9.18
CA GLY A 102 2.27 8.90 -8.61
C GLY A 102 1.89 8.97 -7.12
N THR A 103 2.06 7.87 -6.40
CA THR A 103 1.74 7.78 -4.97
C THR A 103 2.80 7.00 -4.19
N ALA A 104 2.96 7.31 -2.90
CA ALA A 104 3.63 6.42 -1.94
C ALA A 104 2.63 5.95 -0.89
N GLY A 105 2.75 4.72 -0.40
CA GLY A 105 1.84 4.24 0.62
C GLY A 105 2.17 2.85 1.15
N GLY A 106 1.25 2.33 1.97
CA GLY A 106 1.34 1.03 2.60
C GLY A 106 0.00 0.30 2.63
N CYS A 107 0.05 -1.04 2.71
CA CYS A 107 -1.12 -1.92 2.84
C CYS A 107 -0.75 -3.17 3.65
N GLY A 108 -1.71 -4.07 3.89
CA GLY A 108 -1.45 -5.44 4.37
C GLY A 108 -1.44 -5.61 5.89
N VAL A 109 -1.89 -4.60 6.63
CA VAL A 109 -2.13 -4.67 8.07
C VAL A 109 -3.62 -4.51 8.34
N VAL A 110 -4.07 -4.83 9.55
CA VAL A 110 -5.48 -4.70 9.95
C VAL A 110 -5.62 -3.61 11.00
N LEU A 111 -6.52 -2.65 10.79
CA LEU A 111 -6.85 -1.66 11.81
C LEU A 111 -7.53 -2.37 12.99
N LYS A 112 -7.12 -2.04 14.22
CA LYS A 112 -7.74 -2.61 15.42
C LYS A 112 -9.25 -2.42 15.42
N GLY A 113 -9.98 -3.54 15.52
CA GLY A 113 -11.45 -3.55 15.51
C GLY A 113 -12.08 -3.69 14.13
N SER A 114 -11.29 -3.71 13.04
CA SER A 114 -11.76 -4.13 11.72
C SER A 114 -11.87 -5.65 11.62
N GLU A 115 -12.79 -6.12 10.78
CA GLU A 115 -12.99 -7.53 10.47
C GLU A 115 -12.64 -7.79 9.00
N ILE A 116 -12.11 -8.99 8.71
CA ILE A 116 -11.84 -9.44 7.35
C ILE A 116 -12.86 -10.54 6.99
N ASP A 117 -13.44 -10.44 5.81
CA ASP A 117 -14.32 -11.46 5.24
C ASP A 117 -13.51 -12.71 4.88
N THR A 118 -13.51 -13.70 5.79
CA THR A 118 -12.81 -14.97 5.65
C THR A 118 -13.35 -15.80 4.49
N PHE A 119 -14.66 -15.78 4.27
CA PHE A 119 -15.31 -16.52 3.20
C PHE A 119 -14.88 -15.98 1.83
N TYR A 120 -14.95 -14.66 1.63
CA TYR A 120 -14.49 -14.03 0.39
C TYR A 120 -13.01 -14.34 0.12
N LEU A 121 -12.17 -14.21 1.15
CA LEU A 121 -10.75 -14.45 1.00
C LEU A 121 -10.42 -15.93 0.71
N ALA A 122 -11.17 -16.86 1.31
CA ALA A 122 -11.07 -18.30 1.03
C ALA A 122 -11.43 -18.63 -0.42
N GLN A 123 -12.53 -18.04 -0.93
CA GLN A 123 -12.92 -18.17 -2.34
C GLN A 123 -11.84 -17.59 -3.28
N LEU A 124 -11.34 -16.40 -2.97
CA LEU A 124 -10.31 -15.73 -3.77
C LEU A 124 -9.02 -16.56 -3.87
N LEU A 125 -8.57 -17.13 -2.74
CA LEU A 125 -7.33 -17.89 -2.65
C LEU A 125 -7.48 -19.37 -3.06
N ASN A 126 -8.71 -19.84 -3.26
CA ASN A 126 -9.04 -21.27 -3.42
C ASN A 126 -8.51 -22.10 -2.23
N LYS A 127 -8.92 -21.69 -1.02
CA LYS A 127 -8.56 -22.30 0.27
C LYS A 127 -9.81 -22.52 1.12
N THR A 128 -9.68 -23.25 2.23
CA THR A 128 -10.74 -23.30 3.24
C THR A 128 -10.72 -22.04 4.12
N GLU A 129 -11.83 -21.72 4.77
CA GLU A 129 -11.88 -20.64 5.76
C GLU A 129 -10.93 -20.90 6.94
N GLU A 130 -10.82 -22.15 7.40
CA GLU A 130 -9.87 -22.54 8.46
C GLU A 130 -8.40 -22.25 8.06
N GLU A 131 -8.03 -22.55 6.81
CA GLU A 131 -6.70 -22.20 6.30
C GLU A 131 -6.50 -20.67 6.34
N VAL A 132 -7.49 -19.90 5.89
CA VAL A 132 -7.42 -18.44 5.84
C VAL A 132 -7.38 -17.81 7.24
N GLU A 133 -8.20 -18.27 8.18
CA GLU A 133 -8.20 -17.83 9.57
C GLU A 133 -6.83 -18.02 10.21
N LYS A 134 -6.19 -19.18 9.95
CA LYS A 134 -4.82 -19.43 10.38
C LYS A 134 -3.84 -18.43 9.79
N MET A 135 -3.97 -18.08 8.52
CA MET A 135 -3.12 -17.06 7.89
C MET A 135 -3.35 -15.67 8.50
N LEU A 136 -4.61 -15.30 8.72
CA LEU A 136 -5.02 -14.03 9.32
C LEU A 136 -4.54 -13.87 10.76
N SER A 137 -4.42 -14.95 11.53
CA SER A 137 -3.90 -14.93 12.91
C SER A 137 -2.47 -14.39 13.03
N SER A 138 -1.71 -14.40 11.92
CA SER A 138 -0.34 -13.89 11.85
C SER A 138 -0.26 -12.45 11.32
N VAL A 139 -1.36 -11.89 10.84
CA VAL A 139 -1.40 -10.55 10.28
C VAL A 139 -1.24 -9.53 11.39
N LYS A 140 -0.33 -8.58 11.20
CA LYS A 140 -0.11 -7.49 12.15
C LYS A 140 -1.35 -6.59 12.22
N GLU A 141 -1.82 -6.36 13.43
CA GLU A 141 -2.75 -5.28 13.74
C GLU A 141 -2.01 -3.93 13.88
N ILE A 142 -2.66 -2.85 13.47
CA ILE A 142 -2.19 -1.48 13.64
C ILE A 142 -3.24 -0.65 14.37
N SER A 143 -2.81 0.22 15.29
CA SER A 143 -3.69 1.23 15.89
C SER A 143 -3.89 2.44 14.97
N GLU A 144 -4.94 3.23 15.22
CA GLU A 144 -5.15 4.50 14.52
C GLU A 144 -3.95 5.45 14.65
N GLU A 145 -3.33 5.49 15.83
CA GLU A 145 -2.16 6.34 16.10
C GLU A 145 -0.93 5.88 15.30
N GLU A 146 -0.65 4.57 15.24
CA GLU A 146 0.43 4.03 14.42
C GLU A 146 0.18 4.26 12.91
N LEU A 147 -1.07 4.13 12.46
CA LEU A 147 -1.45 4.40 11.07
C LEU A 147 -1.24 5.89 10.73
N LYS A 148 -1.65 6.79 11.63
CA LYS A 148 -1.42 8.23 11.49
C LYS A 148 0.08 8.55 11.43
N GLN A 149 0.88 7.94 12.30
CA GLN A 149 2.34 8.11 12.28
C GLN A 149 2.96 7.61 10.96
N ALA A 150 2.46 6.51 10.40
CA ALA A 150 2.90 6.02 9.09
C ALA A 150 2.59 7.03 7.96
N VAL A 151 1.38 7.59 7.96
CA VAL A 151 0.97 8.62 7.00
C VAL A 151 1.84 9.88 7.12
N GLU A 152 1.99 10.42 8.33
CA GLU A 152 2.80 11.62 8.59
C GLU A 152 4.27 11.42 8.20
N PHE A 153 4.81 10.22 8.44
CA PHE A 153 6.15 9.86 7.98
C PHE A 153 6.28 9.93 6.46
N VAL A 154 5.32 9.35 5.74
CA VAL A 154 5.32 9.33 4.26
C VAL A 154 5.12 10.73 3.68
N GLU A 155 4.16 11.50 4.20
CA GLU A 155 3.91 12.88 3.77
C GLU A 155 5.15 13.77 3.95
N ARG A 156 5.78 13.70 5.13
CA ARG A 156 7.01 14.44 5.40
C ARG A 156 8.12 14.04 4.45
N ARG A 157 8.29 12.74 4.20
CA ARG A 157 9.35 12.23 3.32
C ARG A 157 9.15 12.64 1.86
N ILE A 158 7.90 12.61 1.37
CA ILE A 158 7.57 13.13 0.03
C ILE A 158 7.93 14.61 -0.05
N LYS A 159 7.52 15.41 0.95
CA LYS A 159 7.82 16.84 1.01
C LYS A 159 9.33 17.12 0.90
N GLU A 160 10.14 16.40 1.68
CA GLU A 160 11.61 16.48 1.64
C GLU A 160 12.21 16.11 0.28
N ILE A 161 11.54 15.26 -0.52
CA ILE A 161 12.02 14.85 -1.85
C ILE A 161 11.66 15.91 -2.88
N VAL A 162 10.44 16.44 -2.84
CA VAL A 162 9.90 17.34 -3.88
C VAL A 162 10.29 18.81 -3.69
N GLU A 163 10.71 19.20 -2.48
CA GLU A 163 11.17 20.56 -2.17
C GLU A 163 12.70 20.75 -2.28
N LYS A 164 13.45 19.71 -2.64
CA LYS A 164 14.88 19.80 -3.00
C LYS A 164 15.07 20.52 -4.33
#